data_AF-A0A8J7UL84-F1
#
_entry.id   AF-A0A8J7UL84-F1
#
_cell.length_a   1.000
_cell.length_b   1.000
_cell.length_c   1.000
_cell.angle_alpha   90.00
_cell.angle_beta   90.00
_cell.angle_gamma   90.00
#
_symmetry.space_group_name_H-M   'P 1'
#
loop_
_entity.id
_entity.type
_entity.pdbx_description
1 polymer ?
#
loop_
_entity_poly.entity_id
_entity_poly.type
_entity_poly.pdbx_seq_one_letter_code
_entity_poly.pdbx_strand_id
1 'polypeptide(L)'
;MSVPSVSVEPRVRLAVWALLRDIHGYRLVGRRHPELSPRLSSPVERLDLAAGEAVTESGRRYTLIGQPDPELAAGVMAMFYQWHPFADPVLVSLEELPRIAEEMAVAAQMAQALRDM
;
A
#
# COMPACT_ATOMS: atom_id res chain seq x y z
N MET A 1 -2.26 5.57 18.19
CA MET A 1 -0.94 5.99 17.65
C MET A 1 -1.20 6.85 16.42
N SER A 2 -0.62 8.05 16.32
CA SER A 2 -0.72 8.86 15.11
C SER A 2 0.31 8.38 14.07
N VAL A 3 -0.07 8.38 12.80
CA VAL A 3 0.86 8.15 11.69
C VAL A 3 1.61 9.46 11.45
N PRO A 4 2.96 9.49 11.44
CA PRO A 4 3.71 10.71 11.16
C PRO A 4 3.30 11.33 9.82
N SER A 5 3.39 12.65 9.70
CA SER A 5 3.13 13.34 8.43
C SER A 5 4.13 12.90 7.34
N VAL A 6 3.79 13.12 6.07
CA VAL A 6 4.70 12.80 4.96
C VAL A 6 5.94 13.70 4.98
N SER A 7 5.82 14.94 5.46
CA SER A 7 6.96 15.84 5.65
C SER A 7 7.97 15.34 6.68
N VAL A 8 7.52 14.63 7.71
CA VAL A 8 8.37 14.07 8.77
C VAL A 8 8.90 12.69 8.38
N GLU A 9 8.06 11.87 7.78
CA GLU A 9 8.41 10.51 7.34
C GLU A 9 8.00 10.31 5.88
N PRO A 10 8.81 10.82 4.92
CA PRO A 10 8.50 10.72 3.49
C PRO A 10 8.78 9.33 2.92
N ARG A 11 9.64 8.56 3.61
CA ARG A 11 10.06 7.22 3.20
C ARG A 11 9.82 6.24 4.32
N VAL A 12 9.20 5.10 4.00
CA VAL A 12 8.92 4.01 4.94
C VAL A 12 9.43 2.72 4.33
N ARG A 13 9.95 1.82 5.17
CA ARG A 13 10.33 0.48 4.75
C ARG A 13 9.37 -0.53 5.37
N LEU A 14 8.83 -1.45 4.60
CA LEU A 14 7.95 -2.51 5.06
C LEU A 14 8.66 -3.86 4.92
N ALA A 15 8.71 -4.63 6.01
CA ALA A 15 9.30 -5.98 6.02
C ALA A 15 8.25 -7.06 5.74
N VAL A 16 7.03 -6.85 6.21
CA VAL A 16 5.86 -7.69 5.95
C VAL A 16 4.80 -6.76 5.38
N TRP A 17 4.23 -7.09 4.23
CA TRP A 17 3.26 -6.23 3.58
C TRP A 17 2.26 -7.03 2.76
N ALA A 18 1.09 -6.45 2.53
CA ALA A 18 0.15 -6.90 1.52
C ALA A 18 -0.54 -5.68 0.90
N LEU A 19 -1.20 -5.91 -0.22
CA LEU A 19 -2.09 -4.93 -0.82
C LEU A 19 -3.52 -5.23 -0.37
N LEU A 20 -4.24 -4.18 -0.02
CA LEU A 20 -5.61 -4.22 0.44
C LEU A 20 -6.44 -3.38 -0.52
N ARG A 21 -7.58 -3.90 -0.98
CA ARG A 21 -8.55 -3.17 -1.80
C ARG A 21 -9.71 -2.73 -0.93
N ASP A 22 -10.02 -1.45 -0.92
CA ASP A 22 -11.20 -0.87 -0.30
C ASP A 22 -11.96 0.03 -1.30
N ILE A 23 -13.01 0.70 -0.83
CA ILE A 23 -13.83 1.61 -1.66
C ILE A 23 -13.06 2.83 -2.19
N HIS A 24 -11.88 3.12 -1.63
CA HIS A 24 -11.00 4.23 -2.01
C HIS A 24 -9.83 3.76 -2.88
N GLY A 25 -9.81 2.49 -3.31
CA GLY A 25 -8.77 1.92 -4.15
C GLY A 25 -7.89 0.94 -3.39
N TYR A 26 -6.58 1.03 -3.60
CA TYR A 26 -5.63 0.08 -3.04
C TYR A 26 -4.78 0.72 -1.96
N ARG A 27 -4.48 0.02 -0.87
CA ARG A 27 -3.62 0.47 0.22
C ARG A 27 -2.59 -0.59 0.55
N LEU A 28 -1.41 -0.15 1.00
CA LEU A 28 -0.45 -1.03 1.65
C LEU A 28 -0.82 -1.21 3.12
N VAL A 29 -0.82 -2.45 3.56
CA VAL A 29 -0.94 -2.84 4.96
C VAL A 29 0.25 -3.71 5.33
N GLY A 30 0.82 -3.54 6.51
CA GLY A 30 2.02 -4.29 6.88
C GLY A 30 2.70 -3.85 8.16
N ARG A 31 3.98 -4.23 8.30
CA ARG A 31 4.83 -3.87 9.44
C ARG A 31 6.05 -3.07 9.01
N ARG A 32 6.25 -1.93 9.65
CA ARG A 32 7.41 -1.05 9.43
C ARG A 32 8.69 -1.74 9.88
N HIS A 33 9.76 -1.62 9.10
CA HIS A 33 11.10 -2.05 9.49
C HIS A 33 11.89 -0.88 10.10
N PRO A 34 12.70 -1.10 11.16
CA PRO A 34 12.92 -2.37 11.87
C PRO A 34 11.95 -2.66 13.03
N GLU A 35 11.11 -1.70 13.43
CA GLU A 35 10.39 -1.76 14.71
C GLU A 35 9.14 -2.66 14.70
N LEU A 36 8.80 -3.21 13.54
CA LEU A 36 7.66 -4.10 13.28
C LEU A 36 6.30 -3.54 13.69
N SER A 37 6.20 -2.21 13.75
CA SER A 37 4.96 -1.52 14.08
C SER A 37 3.94 -1.62 12.93
N PRO A 38 2.65 -1.85 13.22
CA PRO A 38 1.62 -1.98 12.21
C PRO A 38 1.46 -0.67 11.43
N ARG A 39 1.25 -0.79 10.12
CA ARG A 39 1.07 0.35 9.22
C ARG A 39 -0.03 0.06 8.22
N LEU A 40 -0.86 1.08 8.00
CA LEU A 40 -1.79 1.17 6.88
C LEU A 40 -1.47 2.47 6.14
N SER A 41 -1.38 2.42 4.83
CA SER A 41 -1.04 3.58 4.00
C SER A 41 -2.29 4.37 3.57
N SER A 42 -2.05 5.58 3.06
CA SER A 42 -2.96 6.23 2.09
C SER A 42 -3.08 5.39 0.81
N PRO A 43 -4.06 5.67 -0.07
CA PRO A 43 -4.19 4.92 -1.31
C PRO A 43 -2.89 4.94 -2.13
N VAL A 44 -2.58 3.81 -2.74
CA VAL A 44 -1.41 3.56 -3.57
C VAL A 44 -1.71 4.07 -4.97
N GLU A 45 -0.91 5.03 -5.43
CA GLU A 45 -0.99 5.57 -6.79
C GLU A 45 -0.12 4.78 -7.76
N ARG A 46 0.96 4.18 -7.26
CA ARG A 46 1.94 3.44 -8.08
C ARG A 46 2.54 2.31 -7.29
N LEU A 47 2.60 1.13 -7.90
CA LEU A 47 3.24 -0.06 -7.35
C LEU A 47 4.22 -0.62 -8.39
N ASP A 48 5.50 -0.71 -8.02
CA ASP A 48 6.56 -1.32 -8.82
C ASP A 48 7.11 -2.54 -8.06
N LEU A 49 6.61 -3.71 -8.46
CA LEU A 49 7.00 -4.97 -7.84
C LEU A 49 8.45 -5.36 -8.15
N ALA A 50 8.98 -4.94 -9.30
CA ALA A 50 10.35 -5.27 -9.70
C ALA A 50 11.37 -4.44 -8.90
N ALA A 51 11.08 -3.16 -8.67
CA ALA A 51 11.89 -2.30 -7.81
C ALA A 51 11.64 -2.51 -6.31
N GLY A 52 10.54 -3.20 -5.95
CA GLY A 52 10.10 -3.32 -4.56
C GLY A 52 9.72 -1.95 -4.00
N GLU A 53 9.00 -1.13 -4.77
CA GLU A 53 8.60 0.21 -4.36
C GLU A 53 7.11 0.46 -4.54
N ALA A 54 6.54 1.28 -3.67
CA ALA A 54 5.23 1.85 -3.88
C ALA A 54 5.22 3.34 -3.55
N VAL A 55 4.36 4.09 -4.24
CA VAL A 55 4.08 5.50 -3.95
C VAL A 55 2.60 5.64 -3.66
N THR A 56 2.28 6.44 -2.65
CA THR A 56 0.89 6.72 -2.27
C THR A 56 0.50 8.13 -2.67
N GLU A 57 -0.81 8.39 -2.77
CA GLU A 57 -1.38 9.70 -3.14
C GLU A 57 -0.90 10.85 -2.24
N SER A 58 -0.52 10.54 -1.00
CA SER A 58 0.06 11.54 -0.09
C SER A 58 1.52 11.90 -0.42
N GLY A 59 2.12 11.28 -1.45
CA GLY A 59 3.52 11.43 -1.84
C GLY A 59 4.51 10.59 -1.03
N ARG A 60 4.03 9.67 -0.18
CA ARG A 60 4.92 8.82 0.64
C ARG A 60 5.45 7.67 -0.20
N ARG A 61 6.74 7.39 -0.07
CA ARG A 61 7.41 6.28 -0.74
C ARG A 61 7.64 5.12 0.22
N TYR A 62 7.29 3.92 -0.22
CA TYR A 62 7.47 2.68 0.52
C TYR A 62 8.48 1.80 -0.19
N THR A 63 9.49 1.34 0.54
CA THR A 63 10.38 0.25 0.10
C THR A 63 9.86 -1.06 0.68
N LEU A 64 9.59 -2.02 -0.19
CA LEU A 64 9.02 -3.34 0.10
C LEU A 64 10.18 -4.33 0.20
N ILE A 65 10.70 -4.55 1.41
CA ILE A 65 11.95 -5.29 1.60
C ILE A 65 11.72 -6.81 1.65
N GLY A 66 10.52 -7.24 2.04
CA GLY A 66 10.14 -8.66 2.13
C GLY A 66 9.17 -9.07 1.04
N GLN A 67 8.86 -10.36 1.01
CA GLN A 67 7.76 -10.87 0.17
C GLN A 67 6.42 -10.39 0.72
N PRO A 68 5.42 -10.19 -0.16
CA PRO A 68 4.06 -9.96 0.29
C PRO A 68 3.54 -11.16 1.09
N ASP A 69 2.88 -10.89 2.22
CA ASP A 69 2.34 -11.89 3.13
C ASP A 69 0.91 -11.46 3.54
N PRO A 70 -0.11 -11.91 2.79
CA PRO A 70 -1.50 -11.58 3.08
C PRO A 70 -1.98 -12.10 4.44
N GLU A 71 -1.50 -13.25 4.90
CA GLU A 71 -1.95 -13.86 6.16
C GLU A 71 -1.49 -13.03 7.37
N LEU A 72 -0.20 -12.66 7.42
CA LEU A 72 0.30 -11.77 8.47
C LEU A 72 -0.28 -10.36 8.37
N ALA A 73 -0.51 -9.88 7.15
CA ALA A 73 -1.16 -8.60 6.91
C ALA A 73 -2.63 -8.60 7.34
N ALA A 74 -3.34 -9.73 7.31
CA ALA A 74 -4.72 -9.85 7.81
C ALA A 74 -4.80 -9.52 9.31
N GLY A 75 -3.82 -9.94 10.10
CA GLY A 75 -3.73 -9.57 11.51
C GLY A 75 -3.57 -8.05 11.71
N VAL A 76 -2.78 -7.40 10.85
CA VAL A 76 -2.62 -5.93 10.88
C VAL A 76 -3.92 -5.24 10.43
N MET A 77 -4.55 -5.73 9.37
CA MET A 77 -5.84 -5.24 8.87
C MET A 77 -6.90 -5.29 9.97
N ALA A 78 -7.01 -6.41 10.70
CA ALA A 78 -7.94 -6.56 11.81
C ALA A 78 -7.76 -5.45 12.88
N MET A 79 -6.51 -5.05 13.18
CA MET A 79 -6.25 -3.96 14.14
C MET A 79 -6.80 -2.60 13.67
N PHE A 80 -6.77 -2.33 12.36
CA PHE A 80 -7.24 -1.06 11.79
C PHE A 80 -8.76 -1.04 11.55
N TYR A 81 -9.36 -2.18 11.21
CA TYR A 81 -10.75 -2.25 10.77
C TYR A 81 -11.72 -2.88 11.77
N GLN A 82 -11.24 -3.39 12.93
CA GLN A 82 -12.09 -3.98 13.98
C GLN A 82 -13.29 -3.10 14.42
N TRP A 83 -13.22 -1.78 14.26
CA TRP A 83 -14.27 -0.83 14.65
C TRP A 83 -14.95 -0.14 13.45
N HIS A 84 -14.72 -0.63 12.22
CA HIS A 84 -15.21 -0.01 10.99
C HIS A 84 -16.13 -0.95 10.21
N PRO A 85 -17.40 -1.12 10.64
CA PRO A 85 -18.33 -2.11 10.08
C PRO A 85 -18.73 -1.89 8.61
N PHE A 86 -18.30 -0.79 7.99
CA PHE A 86 -18.61 -0.44 6.60
C PHE A 86 -17.40 -0.49 5.66
N ALA A 87 -16.21 -0.70 6.20
CA ALA A 87 -15.07 -0.99 5.37
C ALA A 87 -15.09 -2.50 5.18
N ASP A 88 -15.32 -2.95 3.94
CA ASP A 88 -15.15 -4.35 3.55
C ASP A 88 -13.82 -4.48 2.79
N PRO A 89 -12.66 -4.28 3.47
CA PRO A 89 -11.39 -4.37 2.81
C PRO A 89 -11.11 -5.82 2.43
N VAL A 90 -10.66 -6.03 1.20
CA VAL A 90 -10.26 -7.35 0.71
C VAL A 90 -8.76 -7.35 0.53
N LEU A 91 -8.08 -8.30 1.16
CA LEU A 91 -6.67 -8.55 0.87
C LEU A 91 -6.55 -9.06 -0.56
N VAL A 92 -5.69 -8.41 -1.33
CA VAL A 92 -5.36 -8.80 -2.69
C VAL A 92 -4.51 -10.07 -2.62
N SER A 93 -4.90 -11.07 -3.40
CA SER A 93 -4.15 -12.32 -3.49
C SER A 93 -2.79 -12.10 -4.18
N LEU A 94 -1.82 -12.95 -3.88
CA LEU A 94 -0.49 -12.88 -4.50
C LEU A 94 -0.53 -13.01 -6.02
N GLU A 95 -1.48 -13.80 -6.53
CA GLU A 95 -1.68 -14.06 -7.95
C GLU A 95 -2.21 -12.81 -8.69
N GLU A 96 -2.94 -11.94 -7.99
CA GLU A 96 -3.49 -10.71 -8.56
C GLU A 96 -2.51 -9.53 -8.54
N LEU A 97 -1.46 -9.59 -7.70
CA LEU A 97 -0.52 -8.48 -7.53
C LEU A 97 0.12 -8.02 -8.86
N PRO A 98 0.63 -8.91 -9.75
CA PRO A 98 1.24 -8.46 -11.01
C PRO A 98 0.24 -7.72 -11.89
N ARG A 99 -0.98 -8.23 -12.02
CA ARG A 99 -2.05 -7.61 -12.82
C ARG A 99 -2.40 -6.22 -12.27
N ILE A 100 -2.53 -6.09 -10.95
CA ILE A 100 -2.87 -4.81 -10.33
C ILE A 100 -1.73 -3.79 -10.47
N ALA A 101 -0.47 -4.23 -10.34
CA ALA A 101 0.68 -3.36 -10.56
C ALA A 101 0.72 -2.83 -12.01
N GLU A 102 0.40 -3.69 -12.98
CA GLU A 102 0.29 -3.29 -14.40
C GLU A 102 -0.86 -2.29 -14.63
N GLU A 103 -2.05 -2.55 -14.08
CA GLU A 103 -3.20 -1.65 -14.16
C GLU A 103 -2.88 -0.25 -13.59
N MET A 104 -2.20 -0.20 -12.43
CA MET A 104 -1.73 1.05 -11.84
C MET A 104 -0.70 1.76 -12.72
N ALA A 105 0.22 1.02 -13.34
CA ALA A 105 1.21 1.60 -14.23
C ALA A 105 0.56 2.24 -15.47
N VAL A 106 -0.43 1.56 -16.08
CA VAL A 106 -1.20 2.10 -17.20
C VAL A 106 -1.97 3.35 -16.78
N ALA A 107 -2.67 3.31 -15.65
CA ALA A 107 -3.40 4.46 -15.12
C ALA A 107 -2.48 5.66 -14.85
N ALA A 108 -1.29 5.41 -14.29
CA ALA A 108 -0.30 6.45 -14.03
C ALA A 108 0.23 7.08 -15.32
N GLN A 109 0.49 6.29 -16.37
CA GLN A 109 0.91 6.79 -17.68
C GLN A 109 -0.18 7.65 -18.33
N MET A 110 -1.44 7.21 -18.28
CA MET A 110 -2.57 7.99 -18.80
C MET A 110 -2.75 9.31 -18.04
N ALA A 111 -2.67 9.27 -16.70
CA ALA A 111 -2.77 10.47 -15.88
C ALA A 111 -1.63 11.46 -16.17
N GLN A 112 -0.42 10.97 -16.47
CA GLN A 112 0.69 11.82 -16.88
C GLN A 112 0.47 12.44 -18.26
N ALA A 113 0.03 11.64 -19.25
CA ALA A 113 -0.25 12.14 -20.60
C ALA A 113 -1.30 13.27 -20.60
N LEU A 114 -2.33 13.17 -19.76
CA LEU A 114 -3.36 14.22 -19.62
C LEU A 114 -2.83 15.52 -18.97
N ARG A 115 -1.77 15.44 -18.16
CA ARG A 115 -1.15 16.64 -17.55
C ARG A 115 -0.22 17.37 -18.51
N ASP A 116 0.30 16.66 -19.51
CA ASP A 116 1.26 17.20 -20.47
C ASP A 116 0.58 17.82 -21.72
N MET A 117 -0.76 17.78 -21.79
CA MET A 117 -1.60 18.42 -22.81
C MET A 117 -2.02 19.84 -22.40
#